data_AF-A0AA50V0Y6-F1
#
_entry.id   AF-A0AA50V0Y6-F1
#
_cell.length_a   1.000
_cell.length_b   1.000
_cell.length_c   1.000
_cell.angle_alpha   90.00
_cell.angle_beta   90.00
_cell.angle_gamma   90.00
#
_symmetry.space_group_name_H-M   'P 1'
#
loop_
_entity.id
_entity.type
_entity.pdbx_description
1 polymer ?
#
loop_
_entity_poly.entity_id
_entity_poly.type
_entity_poly.pdbx_seq_one_letter_code
_entity_poly.pdbx_strand_id
1 'polypeptide(L)'
;KMVSSSTRVIQVTNIAPQATKDQMQTLFGYLGKIDDIRLYPTIRDVSCPVQSRICYVKYYDAATVNVAQHMTNTVFIDRALIVIPMQSGEIPDEHKALEMSSNGTLVPGLNSVEPRLPAHVVNSLEGVPPNQVIQTYDPKMAAAGLPPYPPIPALYDARKIEEIRRTLMIGNIGELTHQQVLDHFGQAGEVAYLRFCEREGDSIKYALIEMADQE
;
A
#
# COMPACT_ATOMS: atom_id res chain seq x y z
N LYS A 1 -3.22 -4.30 -30.56
CA LYS A 1 -1.78 -3.99 -30.80
C LYS A 1 -1.36 -2.96 -29.77
N MET A 2 -0.77 -3.38 -28.65
CA MET A 2 -0.21 -2.44 -27.66
C MET A 2 1.15 -2.00 -28.17
N VAL A 3 1.29 -0.70 -28.42
CA VAL A 3 2.57 -0.08 -28.77
C VAL A 3 3.38 -0.07 -27.48
N SER A 4 4.36 -0.97 -27.33
CA SER A 4 5.32 -0.83 -26.24
C SER A 4 6.21 0.37 -26.58
N SER A 5 5.93 1.50 -25.94
CA SER A 5 6.93 2.55 -25.80
C SER A 5 8.15 1.90 -25.14
N SER A 6 9.24 1.73 -25.90
CA SER A 6 10.45 1.07 -25.42
C SER A 6 11.18 2.01 -24.47
N THR A 7 10.73 2.03 -23.21
CA THR A 7 11.39 2.80 -22.16
C THR A 7 12.77 2.23 -21.85
N ARG A 8 13.67 3.09 -21.40
CA ARG A 8 14.99 2.72 -20.89
C ARG A 8 15.06 2.77 -19.36
N VAL A 9 13.96 3.12 -18.70
CA VAL A 9 13.91 3.34 -17.26
C VAL A 9 13.05 2.28 -16.61
N ILE A 10 13.56 1.70 -15.53
CA ILE A 10 12.79 0.85 -14.61
C ILE A 10 12.57 1.59 -13.28
N GLN A 11 11.46 1.26 -12.64
CA GLN A 11 11.17 1.54 -11.25
C GLN A 11 11.28 0.24 -10.47
N VAL A 12 11.96 0.31 -9.31
CA VAL A 12 12.15 -0.80 -8.39
C VAL A 12 11.60 -0.40 -7.03
N THR A 13 10.67 -1.21 -6.51
CA THR A 13 10.00 -1.00 -5.22
C THR A 13 10.04 -2.26 -4.37
N ASN A 14 9.39 -2.20 -3.19
CA ASN A 14 9.51 -3.18 -2.12
C ASN A 14 10.97 -3.44 -1.70
N ILE A 15 11.81 -2.42 -1.78
CA ILE A 15 13.22 -2.51 -1.44
C ILE A 15 13.36 -2.51 0.09
N ALA A 16 14.31 -3.30 0.59
CA ALA A 16 14.67 -3.34 2.00
C ALA A 16 15.14 -1.95 2.50
N PRO A 17 14.67 -1.44 3.67
CA PRO A 17 15.03 -0.12 4.19
C PRO A 17 16.55 0.15 4.29
N GLN A 18 17.31 -0.91 4.58
CA GLN A 18 18.75 -0.93 4.73
C GLN A 18 19.53 -0.96 3.41
N ALA A 19 18.88 -1.24 2.28
CA ALA A 19 19.53 -1.28 0.98
C ALA A 19 20.20 0.07 0.64
N THR A 20 21.35 0.00 0.00
CA THR A 20 22.16 1.17 -0.40
C THR A 20 22.16 1.36 -1.91
N LYS A 21 22.48 2.58 -2.37
CA LYS A 21 22.56 2.90 -3.80
C LYS A 21 23.59 2.01 -4.50
N ASP A 22 24.76 1.82 -3.89
CA ASP A 22 25.85 1.02 -4.47
C ASP A 22 25.48 -0.46 -4.64
N GLN A 23 24.75 -1.01 -3.67
CA GLN A 23 24.19 -2.35 -3.73
C GLN A 23 23.19 -2.50 -4.89
N MET A 24 22.28 -1.54 -5.05
CA MET A 24 21.33 -1.53 -6.16
C MET A 24 22.04 -1.38 -7.51
N GLN A 25 23.04 -0.50 -7.57
CA GLN A 25 23.85 -0.28 -8.76
C GLN A 25 24.62 -1.53 -9.17
N THR A 26 25.15 -2.28 -8.20
CA THR A 26 25.83 -3.56 -8.44
C THR A 26 24.85 -4.59 -8.98
N LEU A 27 23.70 -4.79 -8.31
CA LEU A 27 22.69 -5.77 -8.70
C LEU A 27 22.18 -5.52 -10.13
N PHE A 28 21.71 -4.30 -10.39
CA PHE A 28 21.14 -3.95 -11.69
C PHE A 28 22.20 -3.73 -12.77
N GLY A 29 23.47 -3.51 -12.38
CA GLY A 29 24.61 -3.42 -13.27
C GLY A 29 25.00 -4.75 -13.91
N TYR A 30 24.70 -5.88 -13.26
CA TYR A 30 24.88 -7.21 -13.87
C TYR A 30 23.93 -7.47 -15.05
N LEU A 31 22.82 -6.74 -15.12
CA LEU A 31 21.81 -6.90 -16.18
C LEU A 31 22.14 -6.07 -17.43
N GLY A 32 22.86 -4.97 -17.27
CA GLY A 32 23.32 -4.14 -18.37
C GLY A 32 23.93 -2.81 -17.93
N LYS A 33 24.45 -2.05 -18.89
CA LYS A 33 25.12 -0.77 -18.63
C LYS A 33 24.11 0.27 -18.13
N ILE A 34 24.33 0.75 -16.90
CA ILE A 34 23.53 1.81 -16.27
C ILE A 34 24.00 3.19 -16.75
N ASP A 35 23.07 4.02 -17.18
CA ASP A 35 23.25 5.43 -17.54
C ASP A 35 23.09 6.34 -16.31
N ASP A 36 22.00 6.15 -15.55
CA ASP A 36 21.73 6.86 -14.29
C ASP A 36 21.00 5.92 -13.31
N ILE A 37 21.24 6.10 -12.02
CA ILE A 37 20.54 5.39 -10.94
C ILE A 37 20.30 6.31 -9.76
N ARG A 38 19.06 6.31 -9.27
CA ARG A 38 18.63 7.11 -8.12
C ARG A 38 17.88 6.25 -7.12
N LEU A 39 18.24 6.37 -5.85
CA LEU A 39 17.59 5.70 -4.73
C LEU A 39 17.05 6.76 -3.77
N TYR A 40 15.75 6.75 -3.54
CA TYR A 40 15.06 7.68 -2.65
C TYR A 40 14.56 6.97 -1.37
N PRO A 41 14.48 7.67 -0.23
CA PRO A 41 15.00 9.03 -0.02
C PRO A 41 16.53 9.07 -0.01
N THR A 42 17.09 10.16 -0.53
CA THR A 42 18.53 10.43 -0.59
C THR A 42 19.10 10.78 0.77
N ILE A 43 18.31 11.49 1.58
CA ILE A 43 18.65 11.85 2.97
C ILE A 43 18.08 10.81 3.91
N ARG A 44 18.93 10.31 4.82
CA ARG A 44 18.53 9.43 5.91
C ARG A 44 18.52 10.27 7.19
N ASP A 45 17.34 10.69 7.62
CA ASP A 45 17.23 11.30 8.94
C ASP A 45 17.22 10.20 10.01
N VAL A 46 18.13 10.27 10.97
CA VAL A 46 18.21 9.28 12.06
C VAL A 46 16.98 9.39 12.98
N SER A 47 16.30 10.54 12.99
CA SER A 47 15.09 10.77 13.77
C SER A 47 13.82 10.19 13.13
N CYS A 48 13.82 9.90 11.83
CA CYS A 48 12.67 9.37 11.11
C CYS A 48 13.03 8.09 10.35
N PRO A 49 12.65 6.89 10.84
CA PRO A 49 13.01 5.65 10.18
C PRO A 49 12.43 5.56 8.78
N VAL A 50 13.28 5.32 7.78
CA VAL A 50 12.88 5.13 6.38
C VAL A 50 12.08 3.83 6.28
N GLN A 51 10.76 3.93 6.12
CA GLN A 51 9.87 2.76 6.04
C GLN A 51 9.83 2.13 4.64
N SER A 52 10.01 2.95 3.60
CA SER A 52 9.95 2.55 2.20
C SER A 52 11.10 3.15 1.39
N ARG A 53 11.53 2.38 0.37
CA ARG A 53 12.63 2.72 -0.54
C ARG A 53 12.12 2.54 -1.96
N ILE A 54 12.47 3.47 -2.83
CA ILE A 54 12.18 3.41 -4.26
C ILE A 54 13.45 3.73 -5.04
N CYS A 55 13.76 2.88 -6.02
CA CYS A 55 14.94 3.03 -6.87
C CYS A 55 14.51 3.15 -8.33
N TYR A 56 15.20 4.00 -9.08
CA TYR A 56 15.05 4.11 -10.52
C TYR A 56 16.39 3.82 -11.17
N VAL A 57 16.36 2.99 -12.20
CA VAL A 57 17.55 2.66 -13.01
C VAL A 57 17.25 2.98 -14.45
N LYS A 58 18.08 3.82 -15.05
CA LYS A 58 18.08 4.11 -16.48
C LYS A 58 19.19 3.32 -17.13
N TYR A 59 18.84 2.46 -18.06
CA TYR A 59 19.80 1.69 -18.85
C TYR A 59 20.22 2.43 -20.11
N TYR A 60 21.41 2.09 -20.59
CA TYR A 60 21.88 2.55 -21.90
C TYR A 60 21.01 1.97 -23.03
N ASP A 61 20.69 0.67 -22.93
CA ASP A 61 19.87 -0.07 -23.88
C ASP A 61 18.47 -0.36 -23.32
N ALA A 62 17.44 -0.16 -24.15
CA ALA A 62 16.06 -0.43 -23.80
C ALA A 62 15.76 -1.93 -23.70
N ALA A 63 16.52 -2.79 -24.40
CA ALA A 63 16.33 -4.24 -24.29
C ALA A 63 16.61 -4.76 -22.86
N THR A 64 17.52 -4.09 -22.12
CA THR A 64 17.83 -4.43 -20.72
C THR A 64 16.63 -4.28 -19.79
N VAL A 65 15.68 -3.39 -20.10
CA VAL A 65 14.44 -3.22 -19.31
C VAL A 65 13.62 -4.51 -19.28
N ASN A 66 13.59 -5.28 -20.37
CA ASN A 66 12.88 -6.57 -20.40
C ASN A 66 13.56 -7.60 -19.50
N VAL A 67 14.89 -7.65 -19.52
CA VAL A 67 15.66 -8.53 -18.64
C VAL A 67 15.46 -8.14 -17.18
N ALA A 68 15.49 -6.84 -16.88
CA ALA A 68 15.33 -6.34 -15.53
C ALA A 68 13.95 -6.60 -14.92
N GLN A 69 12.89 -6.67 -15.73
CA GLN A 69 11.56 -7.05 -15.23
C GLN A 69 11.52 -8.46 -14.63
N HIS A 70 12.37 -9.39 -15.10
CA HIS A 70 12.49 -10.74 -14.53
C HIS A 70 13.09 -10.76 -13.13
N MET A 71 13.65 -9.66 -12.64
CA MET A 71 14.08 -9.53 -11.25
C MET A 71 12.91 -9.37 -10.27
N THR A 72 11.69 -9.18 -10.77
CA THR A 72 10.49 -9.22 -9.93
C THR A 72 10.40 -10.55 -9.19
N ASN A 73 10.06 -10.51 -7.90
CA ASN A 73 10.08 -11.63 -6.96
C ASN A 73 11.47 -12.16 -6.58
N THR A 74 12.56 -11.55 -7.06
CA THR A 74 13.89 -11.88 -6.54
C THR A 74 14.05 -11.30 -5.15
N VAL A 75 14.35 -12.16 -4.18
CA VAL A 75 14.63 -11.75 -2.80
C VAL A 75 15.97 -11.02 -2.75
N PHE A 76 15.93 -9.75 -2.32
CA PHE A 76 17.09 -8.92 -2.08
C PHE A 76 17.12 -8.48 -0.62
N ILE A 77 18.15 -8.94 0.10
CA ILE A 77 18.27 -8.87 1.56
C ILE A 77 17.14 -9.66 2.24
N ASP A 78 16.01 -9.03 2.54
CA ASP A 78 14.85 -9.63 3.22
C ASP A 78 13.51 -9.36 2.51
N ARG A 79 13.54 -8.66 1.36
CA ARG A 79 12.33 -8.34 0.58
C ARG A 79 12.41 -8.80 -0.86
N ALA A 80 11.29 -9.26 -1.41
CA ALA A 80 11.16 -9.59 -2.81
C ALA A 80 10.97 -8.32 -3.65
N LEU A 81 11.87 -8.06 -4.59
CA LEU A 81 11.84 -6.86 -5.43
C LEU A 81 10.62 -6.85 -6.35
N ILE A 82 10.10 -5.65 -6.62
CA ILE A 82 9.09 -5.41 -7.66
C ILE A 82 9.74 -4.51 -8.71
N VAL A 83 9.84 -4.97 -9.96
CA VAL A 83 10.49 -4.23 -11.04
C VAL A 83 9.50 -3.99 -12.18
N ILE A 84 9.23 -2.72 -12.47
CA ILE A 84 8.32 -2.33 -13.57
C ILE A 84 8.98 -1.35 -14.54
N PRO A 85 8.60 -1.39 -15.83
CA PRO A 85 9.04 -0.40 -16.81
C PRO A 85 8.36 0.95 -16.53
N MET A 86 9.13 2.03 -16.54
CA MET A 86 8.62 3.38 -16.31
C MET A 86 8.23 4.03 -17.64
N GLN A 87 6.93 4.30 -17.83
CA GLN A 87 6.40 4.79 -19.12
C GLN A 87 6.92 6.18 -19.51
N SER A 88 7.26 7.04 -18.54
CA SER A 88 7.80 8.39 -18.80
C SER A 88 9.17 8.37 -19.49
N GLY A 89 9.95 7.29 -19.36
CA GLY A 89 11.30 7.21 -19.91
C GLY A 89 12.34 8.08 -19.21
N GLU A 90 11.94 8.82 -18.17
CA GLU A 90 12.79 9.72 -17.39
C GLU A 90 12.65 9.45 -15.90
N ILE A 91 13.77 9.55 -15.17
CA ILE A 91 13.82 9.38 -13.72
C ILE A 91 13.19 10.61 -13.06
N PRO A 92 12.17 10.45 -12.20
CA PRO A 92 11.49 11.56 -11.54
C PRO A 92 12.31 12.13 -10.38
N ASP A 93 11.98 13.36 -10.01
CA ASP A 93 12.50 14.00 -8.79
C ASP A 93 11.99 13.31 -7.52
N GLU A 94 12.70 13.50 -6.41
CA GLU A 94 12.44 12.83 -5.13
C GLU A 94 11.00 13.02 -4.63
N HIS A 95 10.44 14.23 -4.71
CA HIS A 95 9.07 14.50 -4.28
C HIS A 95 8.05 13.63 -5.04
N LYS A 96 8.16 13.64 -6.37
CA LYS A 96 7.27 12.89 -7.25
C LYS A 96 7.48 11.37 -7.10
N ALA A 97 8.72 10.93 -6.88
CA ALA A 97 9.06 9.54 -6.61
C ALA A 97 8.45 9.04 -5.28
N LEU A 98 8.49 9.85 -4.23
CA LEU A 98 7.91 9.52 -2.93
C LEU A 98 6.38 9.46 -3.01
N GLU A 99 5.75 10.38 -3.74
CA GLU A 99 4.31 10.32 -4.00
C GLU A 99 3.93 9.03 -4.74
N MET A 100 4.65 8.68 -5.81
CA MET A 100 4.45 7.41 -6.54
C MET A 100 4.71 6.17 -5.68
N SER A 101 5.70 6.21 -4.79
CA SER A 101 5.96 5.12 -3.86
C SER A 101 4.85 4.99 -2.81
N SER A 102 4.25 6.10 -2.38
CA SER A 102 3.16 6.08 -1.41
C SER A 102 1.88 5.53 -2.04
N ASN A 103 1.59 5.88 -3.30
CA ASN A 103 0.37 5.51 -4.00
C ASN A 103 0.36 4.05 -4.51
N GLY A 104 1.39 3.26 -4.17
CA GLY A 104 1.59 1.92 -4.67
C GLY A 104 2.21 1.91 -6.08
N THR A 105 2.98 0.86 -6.36
CA THR A 105 3.53 0.64 -7.70
C THR A 105 2.43 0.04 -8.58
N LEU A 106 2.05 0.73 -9.66
CA LEU A 106 1.06 0.24 -10.62
C LEU A 106 1.69 -0.87 -11.49
N VAL A 107 1.75 -2.09 -10.95
CA VAL A 107 2.17 -3.27 -11.70
C VAL A 107 0.94 -3.82 -12.44
N PRO A 108 0.98 -4.01 -13.77
CA PRO A 108 -0.10 -4.70 -14.47
C PRO A 108 -0.29 -6.12 -13.89
N GLY A 109 -1.43 -6.38 -13.24
CA GLY A 109 -1.76 -7.68 -12.62
C GLY A 109 -1.32 -7.85 -11.16
N LEU A 110 -0.59 -6.90 -10.58
CA LEU A 110 -0.35 -6.79 -9.14
C LEU A 110 -0.81 -5.39 -8.71
N ASN A 111 -2.12 -5.17 -8.81
CA ASN A 111 -2.79 -3.99 -8.26
C ASN A 111 -2.79 -4.10 -6.74
N SER A 112 -1.66 -3.78 -6.11
CA SER A 112 -1.68 -3.30 -4.73
C SER A 112 -1.86 -1.79 -4.77
N VAL A 113 -3.00 -1.33 -5.31
CA VAL A 113 -3.54 -0.06 -4.81
C VAL A 113 -3.88 -0.43 -3.37
N GLU A 114 -2.99 -0.11 -2.42
CA GLU A 114 -3.33 -0.26 -1.00
C GLU A 114 -4.68 0.45 -0.84
N PRO A 115 -5.73 -0.24 -0.36
CA PRO A 115 -7.04 0.36 -0.22
C PRO A 115 -6.92 1.57 0.69
N ARG A 116 -6.99 2.75 0.10
CA ARG A 116 -6.96 4.03 0.81
C ARG A 116 -8.38 4.46 1.08
N LEU A 117 -8.55 5.21 2.16
CA LEU A 117 -9.83 5.85 2.40
C LEU A 117 -10.18 6.78 1.23
N PRO A 118 -11.47 6.89 0.88
CA PRO A 118 -11.89 7.83 -0.14
C PRO A 118 -11.39 9.25 0.17
N ALA A 119 -11.01 10.01 -0.86
CA ALA A 119 -10.39 11.34 -0.69
C ALA A 119 -11.25 12.36 0.08
N HIS A 120 -12.55 12.11 0.21
CA HIS A 120 -13.47 12.94 0.98
C HIS A 120 -13.50 12.61 2.48
N VAL A 121 -12.90 11.49 2.90
CA VAL A 121 -12.80 11.07 4.30
C VAL A 121 -11.54 11.67 4.91
N VAL A 122 -11.69 12.43 5.99
CA VAL A 122 -10.61 13.20 6.62
C VAL A 122 -10.41 12.77 8.07
N ASN A 123 -9.15 12.56 8.46
CA ASN A 123 -8.77 12.28 9.84
C ASN A 123 -8.24 13.56 10.53
N SER A 124 -8.74 13.88 11.73
CA SER A 124 -8.29 14.99 12.57
C SER A 124 -7.90 14.50 13.96
N LEU A 125 -6.87 15.12 14.56
CA LEU A 125 -6.51 14.89 15.95
C LEU A 125 -7.33 15.83 16.84
N GLU A 126 -8.11 15.26 17.75
CA GLU A 126 -8.96 16.01 18.69
C GLU A 126 -8.57 15.72 20.13
N GLY A 127 -8.85 16.68 21.01
CA GLY A 127 -8.57 16.59 22.44
C GLY A 127 -7.22 17.19 22.86
N VAL A 128 -6.91 17.04 24.15
CA VAL A 128 -5.68 17.55 24.78
C VAL A 128 -4.87 16.41 25.36
N PRO A 129 -3.53 16.45 25.32
CA PRO A 129 -2.70 15.41 25.93
C PRO A 129 -3.05 15.23 27.42
N PRO A 130 -3.15 13.98 27.93
CA PRO A 130 -2.87 12.70 27.25
C PRO A 130 -4.08 12.07 26.53
N ASN A 131 -5.25 12.72 26.55
CA ASN A 131 -6.52 12.17 26.06
C ASN A 131 -6.81 12.53 24.58
N GLN A 132 -5.77 12.59 23.76
CA GLN A 132 -5.94 12.85 22.33
C GLN A 132 -6.47 11.61 21.61
N VAL A 133 -7.39 11.84 20.67
CA VAL A 133 -7.99 10.81 19.84
C VAL A 133 -8.05 11.27 18.39
N ILE A 134 -8.12 10.32 17.47
CA ILE A 134 -8.31 10.58 16.06
C ILE A 134 -9.80 10.45 15.76
N GLN A 135 -10.35 11.55 15.24
CA GLN A 135 -11.70 11.61 14.74
C GLN A 135 -11.66 11.52 13.22
N THR A 136 -12.55 10.71 12.64
CA THR A 136 -12.68 10.57 11.19
C THR A 136 -14.00 11.18 10.76
N TYR A 137 -13.94 12.12 9.81
CA TYR A 137 -15.08 12.82 9.27
C TYR A 137 -15.30 12.42 7.81
N ASP A 138 -16.53 12.02 7.52
CA ASP A 138 -16.99 11.71 6.17
C ASP A 138 -18.22 12.59 5.85
N PRO A 139 -18.09 13.54 4.92
CA PRO A 139 -19.20 14.41 4.50
C PRO A 139 -20.43 13.65 4.01
N LYS A 140 -20.26 12.50 3.36
CA LYS A 140 -21.37 11.71 2.81
C LYS A 140 -22.14 11.01 3.92
N MET A 141 -21.44 10.39 4.87
CA MET A 141 -22.08 9.81 6.07
C MET A 141 -22.81 10.87 6.88
N ALA A 142 -22.18 12.03 7.08
CA ALA A 142 -22.79 13.15 7.79
C ALA A 142 -24.06 13.66 7.08
N ALA A 143 -24.02 13.80 5.74
CA ALA A 143 -25.18 14.19 4.94
C ALA A 143 -26.31 13.14 4.97
N ALA A 144 -25.97 11.86 5.06
CA ALA A 144 -26.93 10.77 5.24
C ALA A 144 -27.50 10.68 6.67
N GLY A 145 -27.03 11.51 7.61
CA GLY A 145 -27.46 11.50 9.00
C GLY A 145 -26.97 10.27 9.77
N LEU A 146 -25.92 9.61 9.29
CA LEU A 146 -25.33 8.44 9.95
C LEU A 146 -24.42 8.85 11.11
N PRO A 147 -24.24 7.97 12.12
CA PRO A 147 -23.30 8.21 13.19
C PRO A 147 -21.87 8.42 12.66
N PRO A 148 -21.08 9.32 13.27
CA PRO A 148 -19.68 9.48 12.90
C PRO A 148 -18.88 8.23 13.24
N TYR A 149 -17.74 8.06 12.58
CA TYR A 149 -16.79 7.01 12.91
C TYR A 149 -16.35 7.08 14.38
N PRO A 150 -16.19 5.93 15.05
CA PRO A 150 -15.80 5.90 16.45
C PRO A 150 -14.38 6.47 16.64
N PRO A 151 -14.10 7.20 17.73
CA PRO A 151 -12.78 7.75 17.99
C PRO A 151 -11.76 6.61 18.21
N ILE A 152 -10.55 6.79 17.67
CA ILE A 152 -9.45 5.82 17.84
C ILE A 152 -8.24 6.47 18.52
N PRO A 153 -7.40 5.71 19.24
CA PRO A 153 -6.18 6.23 19.87
C PRO A 153 -5.26 7.00 18.91
N ALA A 154 -4.73 8.13 19.39
CA ALA A 154 -3.78 8.98 18.66
C ALA A 154 -2.43 8.33 18.30
N LEU A 155 -2.13 7.16 18.89
CA LEU A 155 -0.86 6.45 18.71
C LEU A 155 -0.82 5.60 17.43
N TYR A 156 -1.94 5.42 16.74
CA TYR A 156 -1.99 4.65 15.49
C TYR A 156 -1.49 5.47 14.30
N ASP A 157 -0.72 4.82 13.42
CA ASP A 157 -0.29 5.41 12.16
C ASP A 157 -1.39 5.35 11.09
N ALA A 158 -1.24 6.15 10.03
CA ALA A 158 -2.24 6.28 8.97
C ALA A 158 -2.72 4.94 8.40
N ARG A 159 -1.82 3.96 8.17
CA ARG A 159 -2.22 2.67 7.58
C ARG A 159 -3.12 1.87 8.50
N LYS A 160 -2.80 1.87 9.79
CA LYS A 160 -3.61 1.17 10.80
C LYS A 160 -4.98 1.82 10.98
N ILE A 161 -5.05 3.14 10.84
CA ILE A 161 -6.32 3.87 10.82
C ILE A 161 -7.16 3.42 9.62
N GLU A 162 -6.59 3.43 8.42
CA GLU A 162 -7.31 3.00 7.20
C GLU A 162 -7.80 1.56 7.31
N GLU A 163 -6.98 0.63 7.82
CA GLU A 163 -7.37 -0.76 8.06
C GLU A 163 -8.57 -0.86 9.02
N ILE A 164 -8.54 -0.12 10.14
CA ILE A 164 -9.67 -0.10 11.10
C ILE A 164 -10.94 0.47 10.44
N ARG A 165 -10.82 1.46 9.55
CA ARG A 165 -11.97 2.14 8.94
C ARG A 165 -12.62 1.35 7.80
N ARG A 166 -11.87 0.45 7.15
CA ARG A 166 -12.38 -0.42 6.08
C ARG A 166 -12.83 -1.80 6.54
N THR A 167 -12.50 -2.19 7.77
CA THR A 167 -12.88 -3.49 8.32
C THR A 167 -14.11 -3.39 9.22
N LEU A 168 -15.14 -4.17 8.89
CA LEU A 168 -16.31 -4.38 9.73
C LEU A 168 -16.06 -5.57 10.66
N MET A 169 -16.33 -5.38 11.96
CA MET A 169 -16.36 -6.47 12.93
C MET A 169 -17.79 -6.86 13.25
N ILE A 170 -18.11 -8.13 13.06
CA ILE A 170 -19.43 -8.70 13.35
C ILE A 170 -19.28 -9.62 14.54
N GLY A 171 -20.01 -9.33 15.61
CA GLY A 171 -20.12 -10.20 16.76
C GLY A 171 -21.34 -11.13 16.67
N ASN A 172 -21.32 -12.18 17.50
CA ASN A 172 -22.44 -13.10 17.67
C ASN A 172 -22.88 -13.78 16.37
N ILE A 173 -21.93 -14.23 15.57
CA ILE A 173 -22.21 -14.83 14.25
C ILE A 173 -22.76 -16.26 14.34
N GLY A 174 -22.71 -16.88 15.53
CA GLY A 174 -23.27 -18.21 15.79
C GLY A 174 -22.63 -19.31 14.95
N GLU A 175 -23.47 -20.13 14.31
CA GLU A 175 -23.06 -21.25 13.43
C GLU A 175 -23.22 -20.92 11.93
N LEU A 176 -23.27 -19.63 11.57
CA LEU A 176 -23.36 -19.22 10.17
C LEU A 176 -22.10 -19.66 9.41
N THR A 177 -22.33 -20.21 8.21
CA THR A 177 -21.25 -20.61 7.32
C THR A 177 -20.66 -19.41 6.61
N HIS A 178 -19.42 -19.57 6.13
CA HIS A 178 -18.72 -18.55 5.36
C HIS A 178 -19.57 -18.02 4.19
N GLN A 179 -20.20 -18.92 3.42
CA GLN A 179 -21.03 -18.55 2.27
C GLN A 179 -22.27 -17.76 2.67
N GLN A 180 -22.95 -18.12 3.77
CA GLN A 180 -24.13 -17.38 4.22
C GLN A 180 -23.81 -15.94 4.62
N VAL A 181 -22.63 -15.72 5.20
CA VAL A 181 -22.18 -14.37 5.55
C VAL A 181 -21.82 -13.60 4.28
N LEU A 182 -21.10 -14.22 3.33
CA LEU A 182 -20.82 -13.60 2.03
C LEU A 182 -22.10 -13.24 1.26
N ASP A 183 -23.09 -14.13 1.22
CA ASP A 183 -24.37 -13.90 0.52
C ASP A 183 -25.18 -12.75 1.16
N HIS A 184 -25.06 -12.57 2.49
CA HIS A 184 -25.74 -11.50 3.20
C HIS A 184 -25.06 -10.14 2.95
N PHE A 185 -23.76 -10.04 3.22
CA PHE A 185 -23.02 -8.78 3.07
C PHE A 185 -22.74 -8.42 1.60
N GLY A 186 -22.74 -9.42 0.71
CA GLY A 186 -22.68 -9.24 -0.74
C GLY A 186 -23.81 -8.40 -1.32
N GLN A 187 -24.92 -8.23 -0.60
CA GLN A 187 -26.03 -7.35 -0.99
C GLN A 187 -25.69 -5.87 -0.86
N ALA A 188 -24.75 -5.52 0.04
CA ALA A 188 -24.30 -4.16 0.25
C ALA A 188 -23.14 -3.79 -0.68
N GLY A 189 -22.30 -4.76 -1.05
CA GLY A 189 -21.16 -4.55 -1.95
C GLY A 189 -20.33 -5.83 -2.09
N GLU A 190 -19.34 -5.80 -2.98
CA GLU A 190 -18.41 -6.94 -3.11
C GLU A 190 -17.58 -7.10 -1.84
N VAL A 191 -17.52 -8.32 -1.30
CA VAL A 191 -16.69 -8.65 -0.14
C VAL A 191 -15.31 -9.08 -0.62
N ALA A 192 -14.29 -8.29 -0.30
CA ALA A 192 -12.91 -8.59 -0.66
C ALA A 192 -12.28 -9.64 0.27
N TYR A 193 -12.61 -9.57 1.56
CA TYR A 193 -12.05 -10.47 2.56
C TYR A 193 -13.05 -10.81 3.66
N LEU A 194 -13.07 -12.07 4.09
CA LEU A 194 -13.81 -12.53 5.25
C LEU A 194 -12.96 -13.49 6.08
N ARG A 195 -12.91 -13.25 7.40
CA ARG A 195 -12.22 -14.14 8.33
C ARG A 195 -13.05 -14.30 9.61
N PHE A 196 -13.32 -15.54 9.99
CA PHE A 196 -13.82 -15.85 11.33
C PHE A 196 -12.72 -15.68 12.36
N CYS A 197 -13.06 -15.10 13.50
CA CYS A 197 -12.13 -14.84 14.60
C CYS A 197 -12.75 -15.26 15.93
N GLU A 198 -11.89 -15.71 16.82
CA GLU A 198 -12.24 -16.06 18.19
C GLU A 198 -11.41 -15.19 19.13
N ARG A 199 -11.99 -14.82 20.27
CA ARG A 199 -11.30 -14.07 21.31
C ARG A 199 -11.24 -14.93 22.56
N GLU A 200 -10.03 -15.06 23.12
CA GLU A 200 -9.81 -15.85 24.32
C GLU A 200 -10.67 -15.32 25.48
N GLY A 201 -11.47 -16.20 26.09
CA GLY A 201 -12.40 -15.85 27.17
C GLY A 201 -13.80 -15.41 26.72
N ASP A 202 -14.06 -15.33 25.41
CA ASP A 202 -15.37 -14.99 24.86
C ASP A 202 -16.08 -16.25 24.35
N SER A 203 -17.39 -16.36 24.60
CA SER A 203 -18.21 -17.48 24.10
C SER A 203 -18.85 -17.19 22.74
N ILE A 204 -18.75 -15.94 22.26
CA ILE A 204 -19.32 -15.52 20.98
C ILE A 204 -18.27 -15.58 19.87
N LYS A 205 -18.71 -16.03 18.69
CA LYS A 205 -17.88 -16.05 17.49
C LYS A 205 -17.96 -14.70 16.78
N TYR A 206 -16.82 -14.28 16.23
CA TYR A 206 -16.69 -13.04 15.48
C TYR A 206 -16.37 -13.31 14.02
N ALA A 207 -16.64 -12.33 13.16
CA ALA A 207 -16.06 -12.26 11.83
C ALA A 207 -15.55 -10.85 11.55
N LEU A 208 -14.46 -10.78 10.82
CA LEU A 208 -13.93 -9.58 10.20
C LEU A 208 -14.26 -9.63 8.73
N ILE A 209 -14.87 -8.56 8.22
CA ILE A 209 -15.22 -8.39 6.82
C ILE A 209 -14.56 -7.13 6.29
N GLU A 210 -13.90 -7.24 5.14
CA GLU A 210 -13.42 -6.11 4.36
C GLU A 210 -14.19 -6.08 3.04
N MET A 211 -14.84 -4.96 2.78
CA MET A 211 -15.54 -4.69 1.53
C MET A 211 -14.53 -4.24 0.46
N ALA A 212 -14.81 -4.51 -0.81
CA ALA A 212 -13.95 -4.10 -1.93
C ALA A 212 -13.98 -2.57 -2.14
N ASP A 213 -15.11 -1.94 -1.82
CA ASP A 213 -15.29 -0.49 -1.79
C ASP A 213 -15.76 -0.05 -0.39
N GLN A 214 -15.40 1.15 0.01
CA GLN A 214 -15.85 1.77 1.26
C GLN A 214 -17.30 2.27 1.16
N GLU A 215 -17.80 2.57 -0.04
CA GLU A 215 -19.13 3.14 -0.29
C GLU A 215 -20.29 2.13 -0.26
#